data_AF-B5YME7-F1
#
_entry.id   AF-B5YME7-F1
#
_cell.length_a   1.000
_cell.length_b   1.000
_cell.length_c   1.000
_cell.angle_alpha   90.00
_cell.angle_beta   90.00
_cell.angle_gamma   90.00
#
_symmetry.space_group_name_H-M   'P 1'
#
loop_
_entity.id
_entity.type
_entity.pdbx_description
1 polymer ?
#
loop_
_entity_poly.entity_id
_entity_poly.type
_entity_poly.pdbx_seq_one_letter_code
_entity_poly.pdbx_strand_id
1 'polypeptide(L)'
;GCDDSLFSDKWIGNHYRWIVWKLAAMERRFPHHLGGHYLTYERVLKQMKGRYDKELRNFRRPAVRIMLNRDVAASLPVILCVSQILRFKSRPPKGSSSDEIKEEVRLELTDGWYSLPAVVDEILLKFVEERRIAVGSKLMICNGQLVGSDDGVEPLDDSYSSSKRDCPLLLGISANNSRLARWDATLGFVPRNNSNLYGGNLLVKSLQDIFIGGGTVPAIDLVVCKKYPRMFLEQLNGGASIHLTEAEEAARQSEYDSRHQRASERYADDATKECSEVSSLLFTFFTMKPLPLLWYNLVTDSSFGVHDSHRKSMRMLLLSGKR
;
A
#
# COMPACT_ATOMS: atom_id res chain seq x y z
N GLY A 1 -13.82 34.06 -22.94
CA GLY A 1 -14.55 32.78 -23.05
C GLY A 1 -13.95 31.71 -22.16
N CYS A 2 -12.62 31.70 -21.99
CA CYS A 2 -12.00 31.19 -20.78
C CYS A 2 -12.15 32.25 -19.68
N ASP A 3 -12.36 31.79 -18.46
CA ASP A 3 -12.35 32.57 -17.23
C ASP A 3 -10.94 32.56 -16.65
N ASP A 4 -10.36 33.76 -16.50
CA ASP A 4 -8.99 33.99 -16.05
C ASP A 4 -8.79 33.63 -14.57
N SER A 5 -9.86 33.52 -13.79
CA SER A 5 -9.79 33.10 -12.38
C SER A 5 -9.52 31.60 -12.18
N LEU A 6 -9.74 30.79 -13.23
CA LEU A 6 -9.69 29.32 -13.12
C LEU A 6 -8.31 28.71 -13.40
N PHE A 7 -7.35 29.47 -13.92
CA PHE A 7 -6.00 28.97 -14.21
C PHE A 7 -4.94 29.93 -13.70
N SER A 8 -3.72 29.43 -13.56
CA SER A 8 -2.55 30.20 -13.15
C SER A 8 -1.44 30.10 -14.19
N ASP A 9 -0.45 30.99 -14.09
CA ASP A 9 0.74 30.93 -14.95
C ASP A 9 1.49 29.60 -14.80
N LYS A 10 1.48 29.01 -13.59
CA LYS A 10 2.03 27.67 -13.34
C LYS A 10 1.29 26.59 -14.13
N TRP A 11 -0.05 26.66 -14.18
CA TRP A 11 -0.89 25.73 -14.94
C TRP A 11 -0.59 25.85 -16.45
N ILE A 12 -0.49 27.07 -16.96
CA ILE A 12 -0.10 27.33 -18.36
C ILE A 12 1.29 26.76 -18.64
N GLY A 13 2.28 27.09 -17.80
CA GLY A 13 3.67 26.65 -17.98
C GLY A 13 3.81 25.12 -17.99
N ASN A 14 3.13 24.44 -17.06
CA ASN A 14 3.08 22.98 -17.01
C ASN A 14 2.49 22.39 -18.30
N HIS A 15 1.31 22.83 -18.72
CA HIS A 15 0.68 22.22 -19.89
C HIS A 15 1.34 22.60 -21.21
N TYR A 16 1.93 23.79 -21.30
CA TYR A 16 2.71 24.21 -22.45
C TYR A 16 3.90 23.26 -22.66
N ARG A 17 4.63 22.92 -21.59
CA ARG A 17 5.73 21.92 -21.61
C ARG A 17 5.28 20.62 -22.30
N TRP A 18 4.17 20.03 -21.85
CA TRP A 18 3.70 18.75 -22.38
C TRP A 18 3.14 18.83 -23.80
N ILE A 19 2.41 19.89 -24.13
CA ILE A 19 1.86 20.10 -25.48
C ILE A 19 2.99 20.26 -26.48
N VAL A 20 3.96 21.13 -26.20
CA VAL A 20 5.11 21.37 -27.07
C VAL A 20 5.96 20.11 -27.20
N TRP A 21 6.25 19.42 -26.09
CA TRP A 21 7.05 18.18 -26.15
C TRP A 21 6.40 17.14 -27.05
N LYS A 22 5.09 16.92 -26.92
CA LYS A 22 4.33 16.01 -27.78
C LYS A 22 4.37 16.42 -29.25
N LEU A 23 4.06 17.69 -29.55
CA LEU A 23 4.01 18.17 -30.93
C LEU A 23 5.39 18.10 -31.61
N ALA A 24 6.43 18.56 -30.91
CA ALA A 24 7.81 18.47 -31.39
C ALA A 24 8.27 17.02 -31.60
N ALA A 25 7.92 16.11 -30.68
CA ALA A 25 8.25 14.69 -30.82
C ALA A 25 7.56 14.05 -32.03
N MET A 26 6.30 14.42 -32.31
CA MET A 26 5.56 13.93 -33.46
C MET A 26 6.17 14.39 -34.79
N GLU A 27 6.58 15.66 -34.89
CA GLU A 27 7.29 16.14 -36.10
C GLU A 27 8.61 15.40 -36.31
N ARG A 28 9.42 15.25 -35.26
CA ARG A 28 10.70 14.53 -35.36
C ARG A 28 10.50 13.07 -35.75
N ARG A 29 9.41 12.44 -35.32
CA ARG A 29 9.14 11.03 -35.64
C ARG A 29 8.57 10.84 -37.03
N PHE A 30 7.78 11.79 -37.53
CA PHE A 30 7.11 11.71 -38.83
C PHE A 30 7.44 12.94 -39.69
N PRO A 31 8.72 13.20 -40.01
CA PRO A 31 9.15 14.44 -40.65
C PRO A 31 8.50 14.64 -42.02
N HIS A 32 8.31 13.57 -42.79
CA HIS A 32 7.68 13.64 -44.12
C HIS A 32 6.19 14.05 -44.09
N HIS A 33 5.47 13.74 -43.01
CA HIS A 33 4.03 14.00 -42.91
C HIS A 33 3.73 15.26 -42.11
N LEU A 34 4.56 15.57 -41.12
CA LEU A 34 4.27 16.57 -40.10
C LEU A 34 5.30 17.69 -39.99
N GLY A 35 6.47 17.56 -40.63
CA GLY A 35 7.60 18.48 -40.46
C GLY A 35 7.23 19.93 -40.78
N GLY A 36 7.44 20.84 -39.83
CA GLY A 36 7.21 22.28 -39.99
C GLY A 36 5.72 22.70 -40.00
N HIS A 37 4.78 21.77 -39.82
CA HIS A 37 3.34 22.04 -39.95
C HIS A 37 2.50 21.55 -38.75
N TYR A 38 3.10 20.88 -37.78
CA TYR A 38 2.41 20.27 -36.65
C TYR A 38 2.69 20.94 -35.31
N LEU A 39 3.91 21.43 -35.06
CA LEU A 39 4.23 22.31 -33.94
C LEU A 39 3.97 23.76 -34.38
N THR A 40 2.71 24.18 -34.31
CA THR A 40 2.29 25.55 -34.62
C THR A 40 1.67 26.22 -33.41
N TYR A 41 1.78 27.55 -33.33
CA TYR A 41 1.15 28.34 -32.27
C TYR A 41 -0.36 28.06 -32.14
N GLU A 42 -1.06 27.98 -33.28
CA GLU A 42 -2.49 27.68 -33.31
C GLU A 42 -2.82 26.31 -32.70
N ARG A 43 -2.04 25.27 -33.02
CA ARG A 43 -2.24 23.92 -32.45
C ARG A 43 -1.94 23.89 -30.96
N VAL A 44 -0.94 24.64 -30.50
CA VAL A 44 -0.63 24.79 -29.08
C VAL A 44 -1.80 25.44 -28.35
N LEU A 45 -2.29 26.59 -28.83
CA LEU A 45 -3.44 27.29 -28.24
C LEU A 45 -4.71 26.43 -28.25
N LYS A 46 -5.00 25.76 -29.37
CA LYS A 46 -6.17 24.85 -29.49
C LYS A 46 -6.12 23.74 -28.45
N GLN A 47 -4.95 23.15 -28.22
CA GLN A 47 -4.79 22.12 -27.19
C GLN A 47 -4.83 22.68 -25.78
N MET A 48 -4.29 23.88 -25.56
CA MET A 48 -4.37 24.56 -24.26
C MET A 48 -5.83 24.82 -23.89
N LYS A 49 -6.62 25.37 -24.81
CA LYS A 49 -8.08 25.52 -24.64
C LYS A 49 -8.76 24.18 -24.38
N GLY A 50 -8.40 23.14 -25.14
CA GLY A 50 -8.94 21.80 -24.92
C GLY A 50 -8.62 21.20 -23.55
N ARG A 51 -7.47 21.54 -22.94
CA ARG A 51 -7.13 21.16 -21.57
C ARG A 51 -7.94 21.96 -20.55
N TYR A 52 -8.05 23.28 -20.74
CA TYR A 52 -8.89 24.15 -19.92
C TYR A 52 -10.34 23.62 -19.88
N ASP A 53 -10.91 23.31 -21.04
CA ASP A 53 -12.27 22.79 -21.14
C ASP A 53 -12.43 21.45 -20.42
N LYS A 54 -11.45 20.55 -20.51
CA LYS A 54 -11.52 19.22 -19.88
C LYS A 54 -11.33 19.26 -18.37
N GLU A 55 -10.25 19.90 -17.91
CA GLU A 55 -9.84 19.85 -16.52
C GLU A 55 -10.55 20.90 -15.67
N LEU A 56 -10.59 22.15 -16.13
CA LEU A 56 -11.06 23.28 -15.32
C LEU A 56 -12.57 23.49 -15.47
N ARG A 57 -13.10 23.40 -16.70
CA ARG A 57 -14.56 23.56 -16.93
C ARG A 57 -15.35 22.28 -16.65
N ASN A 58 -14.86 21.13 -17.09
CA ASN A 58 -15.57 19.85 -16.98
C ASN A 58 -15.07 18.96 -15.82
N PHE A 59 -14.15 19.46 -14.99
CA PHE A 59 -13.63 18.77 -13.80
C PHE A 59 -13.11 17.33 -14.05
N ARG A 60 -12.62 17.04 -15.27
CA ARG A 60 -12.02 15.74 -15.59
C ARG A 60 -10.55 15.72 -15.21
N ARG A 61 -10.28 15.15 -14.04
CA ARG A 61 -8.94 15.07 -13.46
C ARG A 61 -8.06 14.03 -14.20
N PRO A 62 -6.83 14.38 -14.56
CA PRO A 62 -5.87 13.43 -15.14
C PRO A 62 -5.41 12.35 -14.15
N ALA A 63 -4.86 11.26 -14.65
CA ALA A 63 -4.52 10.08 -13.86
C ALA A 63 -3.52 10.39 -12.74
N VAL A 64 -2.47 11.17 -13.03
CA VAL A 64 -1.46 11.56 -12.03
C VAL A 64 -2.09 12.45 -10.96
N ARG A 65 -2.97 13.37 -11.33
CA ARG A 65 -3.65 14.26 -10.37
C ARG A 65 -4.54 13.45 -9.42
N ILE A 66 -5.39 12.57 -9.94
CA ILE A 66 -6.26 11.71 -9.12
C ILE A 66 -5.41 10.82 -8.18
N MET A 67 -4.29 10.30 -8.67
CA MET A 67 -3.38 9.47 -7.86
C MET A 67 -2.68 10.28 -6.76
N LEU A 68 -2.18 11.48 -7.07
CA LEU A 68 -1.54 12.36 -6.08
C LEU A 68 -2.53 12.87 -5.03
N ASN A 69 -3.79 13.09 -5.41
CA ASN A 69 -4.86 13.42 -4.47
C ASN A 69 -5.29 12.19 -3.61
N ARG A 70 -4.74 10.99 -3.86
CA ARG A 70 -5.11 9.72 -3.19
C ARG A 70 -6.55 9.26 -3.39
N ASP A 71 -7.26 9.81 -4.37
CA ASP A 71 -8.62 9.40 -4.73
C ASP A 71 -8.67 8.03 -5.43
N VAL A 72 -7.57 7.63 -6.07
CA VAL A 72 -7.41 6.33 -6.72
C VAL A 72 -6.07 5.73 -6.33
N ALA A 73 -6.08 4.43 -6.01
CA ALA A 73 -4.89 3.70 -5.64
C ALA A 73 -3.87 3.61 -6.77
N ALA A 74 -2.60 3.86 -6.45
CA ALA A 74 -1.46 3.69 -7.34
C ALA A 74 -1.21 2.22 -7.77
N SER A 75 -1.92 1.27 -7.14
CA SER A 75 -1.88 -0.14 -7.49
C SER A 75 -2.60 -0.45 -8.81
N LEU A 76 -3.49 0.44 -9.27
CA LEU A 76 -4.21 0.23 -10.53
C LEU A 76 -3.28 0.29 -11.74
N PRO A 77 -3.59 -0.48 -12.80
CA PRO A 77 -2.80 -0.46 -14.03
C PRO A 77 -2.79 0.94 -14.67
N VAL A 78 -1.60 1.49 -14.95
CA VAL A 78 -1.41 2.83 -15.52
C VAL A 78 -0.26 2.83 -16.52
N ILE A 79 -0.40 3.60 -17.61
CA ILE A 79 0.69 3.85 -18.56
C ILE A 79 1.19 5.28 -18.35
N LEU A 80 2.46 5.40 -18.00
CA LEU A 80 3.15 6.68 -17.82
C LEU A 80 4.36 6.77 -18.75
N CYS A 81 4.74 7.98 -19.12
CA CYS A 81 5.93 8.24 -19.94
C CYS A 81 7.06 8.77 -19.07
N VAL A 82 8.29 8.31 -19.29
CA VAL A 82 9.48 8.88 -18.65
C VAL A 82 9.74 10.27 -19.24
N SER A 83 9.59 11.34 -18.46
CA SER A 83 9.89 12.72 -18.89
C SER A 83 11.32 13.12 -18.58
N GLN A 84 11.90 12.60 -17.50
CA GLN A 84 13.26 12.92 -17.08
C GLN A 84 13.85 11.79 -16.24
N ILE A 85 15.19 11.65 -16.26
CA ILE A 85 15.94 10.80 -15.32
C ILE A 85 16.60 11.76 -14.32
N LEU A 86 16.23 11.65 -13.05
CA LEU A 86 16.71 12.50 -11.97
C LEU A 86 17.87 11.79 -11.26
N ARG A 87 18.98 12.50 -11.04
CA ARG A 87 20.16 11.98 -10.34
C ARG A 87 20.50 12.92 -9.19
N PHE A 88 20.50 12.39 -7.97
CA PHE A 88 20.82 13.13 -6.76
C PHE A 88 22.08 12.56 -6.13
N LYS A 89 23.10 13.39 -5.97
CA LYS A 89 24.34 13.00 -5.28
C LYS A 89 24.24 13.41 -3.82
N SER A 90 24.47 12.47 -2.91
CA SER A 90 24.58 12.76 -1.48
C SER A 90 25.94 12.35 -0.95
N ARG A 91 26.55 13.25 -0.18
CA ARG A 91 27.75 12.93 0.59
C ARG A 91 27.32 12.13 1.82
N PRO A 92 27.98 11.01 2.15
CA PRO A 92 27.63 10.27 3.35
C PRO A 92 27.84 11.14 4.61
N PRO A 93 27.11 10.86 5.70
CA PRO A 93 27.30 11.56 6.96
C PRO A 93 28.75 11.39 7.44
N LYS A 94 29.34 12.47 7.99
CA LYS A 94 30.72 12.46 8.52
C LYS A 94 30.84 11.38 9.59
N GLY A 95 31.49 10.25 9.29
CA GLY A 95 31.66 9.12 10.21
C GLY A 95 31.61 7.72 9.58
N SER A 96 31.18 7.58 8.33
CA SER A 96 31.30 6.30 7.60
C SER A 96 32.69 6.13 6.98
N SER A 97 33.24 4.92 7.05
CA SER A 97 34.57 4.55 6.52
C SER A 97 34.67 4.57 4.99
N SER A 98 33.58 4.79 4.27
CA SER A 98 33.55 4.95 2.82
C SER A 98 33.31 6.42 2.44
N ASP A 99 34.25 6.99 1.69
CA ASP A 99 34.15 8.32 1.06
C ASP A 99 33.31 8.29 -0.25
N GLU A 100 32.57 7.21 -0.47
CA GLU A 100 31.83 6.98 -1.71
C GLU A 100 30.58 7.87 -1.79
N ILE A 101 30.48 8.63 -2.89
CA ILE A 101 29.30 9.44 -3.21
C ILE A 101 28.16 8.48 -3.57
N LYS A 102 27.12 8.43 -2.71
CA LYS A 102 25.90 7.69 -3.02
C LYS A 102 25.07 8.49 -4.02
N GLU A 103 24.93 7.97 -5.24
CA GLU A 103 24.03 8.50 -6.27
C GLU A 103 22.66 7.83 -6.17
N GLU A 104 21.63 8.63 -6.04
CA GLU A 104 20.23 8.21 -6.04
C GLU A 104 19.61 8.56 -7.40
N VAL A 105 19.14 7.55 -8.13
CA VAL A 105 18.50 7.73 -9.44
C VAL A 105 16.99 7.53 -9.28
N ARG A 106 16.21 8.49 -9.76
CA ARG A 106 14.74 8.43 -9.84
C ARG A 106 14.27 8.71 -11.26
N LEU A 107 13.06 8.26 -11.59
CA LEU A 107 12.42 8.62 -12.86
C LEU A 107 11.37 9.69 -12.61
N GLU A 108 11.31 10.73 -13.43
CA GLU A 108 10.13 11.57 -13.53
C GLU A 108 9.19 10.94 -14.56
N LEU A 109 7.99 10.57 -14.12
CA LEU A 109 6.96 9.94 -14.94
C LEU A 109 5.80 10.91 -15.16
N THR A 110 5.18 10.87 -16.34
CA THR A 110 4.04 11.74 -16.69
C THR A 110 2.91 10.98 -17.37
N ASP A 111 1.66 11.35 -17.10
CA ASP A 111 0.48 10.95 -17.89
C ASP A 111 0.21 11.89 -19.09
N GLY A 112 1.12 12.82 -19.36
CA GLY A 112 0.97 13.87 -20.35
C GLY A 112 0.19 15.09 -19.85
N TRP A 113 -0.24 15.13 -18.59
CA TRP A 113 -0.86 16.29 -17.94
C TRP A 113 -0.03 16.82 -16.79
N TYR A 114 0.40 15.91 -15.92
CA TYR A 114 1.24 16.21 -14.76
C TYR A 114 2.36 15.19 -14.66
N SER A 115 3.31 15.44 -13.78
CA SER A 115 4.42 14.54 -13.52
C SER A 115 4.53 14.17 -12.04
N LEU A 116 5.07 12.99 -11.79
CA LEU A 116 5.47 12.54 -10.45
C LEU A 116 6.81 11.79 -10.49
N PRO A 117 7.61 11.90 -9.43
CA PRO A 117 8.83 11.13 -9.30
C PRO A 117 8.51 9.68 -8.94
N ALA A 118 9.29 8.76 -9.45
CA ALA A 118 9.20 7.34 -9.19
C ALA A 118 10.52 6.79 -8.67
N VAL A 119 10.43 5.99 -7.61
CA VAL A 119 11.53 5.22 -7.05
C VAL A 119 11.55 3.87 -7.77
N VAL A 120 12.73 3.47 -8.21
CA VAL A 120 12.97 2.25 -8.96
C VAL A 120 13.76 1.25 -8.12
N ASP A 121 13.54 -0.04 -8.34
CA ASP A 121 14.39 -1.08 -7.78
C ASP A 121 15.74 -1.19 -8.53
N GLU A 122 16.64 -2.03 -8.01
CA GLU A 122 17.97 -2.24 -8.59
C GLU A 122 17.94 -2.74 -10.04
N ILE A 123 16.85 -3.39 -10.43
CA ILE A 123 16.72 -4.06 -11.73
C ILE A 123 16.26 -3.06 -12.79
N LEU A 124 15.26 -2.25 -12.45
CA LEU A 124 14.87 -1.10 -13.25
C LEU A 124 16.03 -0.09 -13.36
N LEU A 125 16.82 0.10 -12.29
CA LEU A 125 18.01 0.93 -12.33
C LEU A 125 19.00 0.44 -13.39
N LYS A 126 19.31 -0.87 -13.42
CA LYS A 126 20.14 -1.47 -14.48
C LYS A 126 19.56 -1.21 -15.87
N PHE A 127 18.25 -1.31 -16.06
CA PHE A 127 17.62 -1.01 -17.35
C PHE A 127 17.71 0.46 -17.75
N VAL A 128 17.75 1.38 -16.78
CA VAL A 128 18.01 2.80 -17.03
C VAL A 128 19.47 3.00 -17.44
N GLU A 129 20.42 2.36 -16.78
CA GLU A 129 21.86 2.41 -17.10
C GLU A 129 22.17 1.82 -18.47
N GLU A 130 21.54 0.68 -18.81
CA GLU A 130 21.59 0.03 -20.13
C GLU A 130 20.82 0.81 -21.22
N ARG A 131 20.19 1.94 -20.87
CA ARG A 131 19.35 2.77 -21.77
C ARG A 131 18.15 2.03 -22.38
N ARG A 132 17.73 0.91 -21.79
CA ARG A 132 16.49 0.22 -22.16
C ARG A 132 15.26 1.00 -21.70
N ILE A 133 15.40 1.71 -20.58
CA ILE A 133 14.45 2.74 -20.13
C ILE A 133 15.10 4.10 -20.32
N ALA A 134 14.59 4.87 -21.28
CA ALA A 134 15.09 6.21 -21.61
C ALA A 134 13.97 7.24 -21.58
N VAL A 135 14.32 8.54 -21.58
CA VAL A 135 13.34 9.63 -21.71
C VAL A 135 12.50 9.44 -22.99
N GLY A 136 11.18 9.53 -22.84
CA GLY A 136 10.21 9.24 -23.89
C GLY A 136 9.71 7.79 -23.90
N SER A 137 10.30 6.88 -23.12
CA SER A 137 9.81 5.50 -22.97
C SER A 137 8.48 5.51 -22.22
N LYS A 138 7.52 4.72 -22.70
CA LYS A 138 6.26 4.49 -22.00
C LYS A 138 6.38 3.22 -21.16
N LEU A 139 5.97 3.30 -19.91
CA LEU A 139 5.97 2.21 -18.95
C LEU A 139 4.53 1.90 -18.57
N MET A 140 4.16 0.64 -18.76
CA MET A 140 2.98 0.04 -18.16
C MET A 140 3.36 -0.39 -16.75
N ILE A 141 2.64 0.11 -15.75
CA ILE A 141 2.90 -0.13 -14.32
C ILE A 141 1.62 -0.69 -13.71
N CYS A 142 1.74 -1.69 -12.85
CA CYS A 142 0.65 -2.19 -12.00
C CYS A 142 1.20 -2.46 -10.60
N ASN A 143 0.33 -2.50 -9.59
CA ASN A 143 0.75 -2.69 -8.20
C ASN A 143 1.83 -1.69 -7.76
N GLY A 144 1.80 -0.47 -8.31
CA GLY A 144 2.61 0.64 -7.83
C GLY A 144 2.17 1.05 -6.43
N GLN A 145 3.06 1.70 -5.69
CA GLN A 145 2.79 2.17 -4.33
C GLN A 145 3.15 3.64 -4.21
N LEU A 146 2.25 4.45 -3.66
CA LEU A 146 2.57 5.83 -3.35
C LEU A 146 3.25 5.89 -1.99
N VAL A 147 4.48 6.36 -1.95
CA VAL A 147 5.34 6.44 -0.75
C VAL A 147 5.51 7.91 -0.38
N GLY A 148 5.46 8.23 0.91
CA GLY A 148 5.64 9.58 1.43
C GLY A 148 4.47 10.03 2.30
N SER A 149 4.05 11.29 2.15
CA SER A 149 2.94 11.89 2.89
C SER A 149 1.67 11.05 2.82
N ASP A 150 0.93 10.92 3.92
CA ASP A 150 -0.38 10.26 3.93
C ASP A 150 -1.51 11.12 3.35
N ASP A 151 -1.29 12.43 3.29
CA ASP A 151 -2.23 13.39 2.72
C ASP A 151 -2.09 13.47 1.18
N GLY A 152 -3.21 13.76 0.52
CA GLY A 152 -3.23 14.06 -0.90
C GLY A 152 -2.57 15.41 -1.21
N VAL A 153 -1.89 15.51 -2.34
CA VAL A 153 -1.17 16.72 -2.77
C VAL A 153 -1.65 17.16 -4.15
N GLU A 154 -1.77 18.47 -4.37
CA GLU A 154 -2.11 19.04 -5.67
C GLU A 154 -0.83 19.23 -6.51
N PRO A 155 -0.74 18.66 -7.74
CA PRO A 155 0.51 18.64 -8.52
C PRO A 155 1.14 19.99 -8.89
N LEU A 156 0.47 21.13 -8.70
CA LEU A 156 1.00 22.47 -8.97
C LEU A 156 1.15 23.34 -7.71
N ASP A 157 0.94 22.75 -6.53
CA ASP A 157 1.15 23.43 -5.26
C ASP A 157 2.63 23.73 -5.01
N ASP A 158 2.94 24.79 -4.26
CA ASP A 158 4.31 25.21 -3.96
C ASP A 158 5.09 24.19 -3.14
N SER A 159 4.38 23.38 -2.36
CA SER A 159 4.92 22.27 -1.58
C SER A 159 5.36 21.09 -2.45
N TYR A 160 4.92 21.01 -3.71
CA TYR A 160 5.13 19.88 -4.59
C TYR A 160 6.05 20.22 -5.77
N SER A 161 7.04 19.36 -6.01
CA SER A 161 7.86 19.45 -7.21
C SER A 161 8.41 18.09 -7.59
N SER A 162 8.01 17.58 -8.75
CA SER A 162 8.40 16.26 -9.23
C SER A 162 9.88 16.10 -9.52
N SER A 163 10.60 17.20 -9.69
CA SER A 163 12.04 17.20 -10.00
C SER A 163 12.93 17.38 -8.76
N LYS A 164 12.35 17.69 -7.59
CA LYS A 164 13.11 17.86 -6.34
C LYS A 164 13.30 16.53 -5.60
N ARG A 165 14.40 16.43 -4.85
CA ARG A 165 14.69 15.27 -4.01
C ARG A 165 13.68 15.09 -2.88
N ASP A 166 13.31 16.20 -2.24
CA ASP A 166 12.41 16.21 -1.09
C ASP A 166 10.95 16.36 -1.54
N CYS A 167 10.55 15.56 -2.53
CA CYS A 167 9.16 15.52 -3.00
C CYS A 167 8.31 14.75 -1.98
N PRO A 168 7.14 15.28 -1.57
CA PRO A 168 6.33 14.68 -0.50
C PRO A 168 5.74 13.33 -0.87
N LEU A 169 5.58 13.04 -2.17
CA LEU A 169 5.00 11.80 -2.68
C LEU A 169 5.88 11.25 -3.81
N LEU A 170 6.15 9.96 -3.77
CA LEU A 170 6.93 9.22 -4.76
C LEU A 170 6.17 7.96 -5.17
N LEU A 171 6.22 7.58 -6.45
CA LEU A 171 5.68 6.31 -6.92
C LEU A 171 6.74 5.21 -6.85
N GLY A 172 6.59 4.25 -5.94
CA GLY A 172 7.37 3.01 -5.92
C GLY A 172 6.96 2.09 -7.06
N ILE A 173 7.92 1.79 -7.95
CA ILE A 173 7.76 0.82 -9.04
C ILE A 173 8.87 -0.24 -8.97
N SER A 174 8.58 -1.42 -9.50
CA SER A 174 9.49 -2.56 -9.49
C SER A 174 9.55 -3.25 -10.85
N ALA A 175 10.61 -4.01 -11.11
CA ALA A 175 10.83 -4.62 -12.41
C ALA A 175 9.76 -5.64 -12.79
N ASN A 176 9.24 -6.45 -11.87
CA ASN A 176 8.22 -7.46 -12.17
C ASN A 176 6.84 -6.86 -12.38
N ASN A 177 6.56 -5.68 -11.82
CA ASN A 177 5.28 -5.00 -11.92
C ASN A 177 5.25 -3.91 -13.00
N SER A 178 6.36 -3.73 -13.73
CA SER A 178 6.54 -2.74 -14.78
C SER A 178 7.01 -3.36 -16.10
N ARG A 179 6.51 -2.87 -17.24
CA ARG A 179 6.93 -3.30 -18.59
C ARG A 179 6.94 -2.11 -19.54
N LEU A 180 7.74 -2.17 -20.60
CA LEU A 180 7.66 -1.17 -21.68
C LEU A 180 6.30 -1.31 -22.39
N ALA A 181 5.60 -0.18 -22.53
CA ALA A 181 4.39 -0.07 -23.32
C ALA A 181 4.72 0.28 -24.77
N ARG A 182 3.81 -0.02 -25.69
CA ARG A 182 3.92 0.37 -27.10
C ARG A 182 4.07 1.89 -27.23
N TRP A 183 4.75 2.33 -28.28
CA TRP A 183 5.00 3.75 -28.54
C TRP A 183 3.70 4.55 -28.73
N ASP A 184 2.64 3.94 -29.25
CA ASP A 184 1.32 4.53 -29.52
C ASP A 184 0.33 4.37 -28.35
N ALA A 185 0.73 3.70 -27.26
CA ALA A 185 -0.12 3.48 -26.10
C ALA A 185 -0.63 4.79 -25.50
N THR A 186 -1.90 4.83 -25.11
CA THR A 186 -2.50 6.02 -24.48
C THR A 186 -2.03 6.12 -23.03
N LEU A 187 -1.59 7.31 -22.61
CA LEU A 187 -1.17 7.55 -21.23
C LEU A 187 -2.38 7.65 -20.29
N GLY A 188 -2.19 7.27 -19.04
CA GLY A 188 -3.22 7.26 -18.00
C GLY A 188 -3.64 5.85 -17.57
N PHE A 189 -4.71 5.76 -16.78
CA PHE A 189 -5.20 4.48 -16.26
C PHE A 189 -5.68 3.56 -17.38
N VAL A 190 -5.39 2.28 -17.22
CA VAL A 190 -5.74 1.21 -18.17
C VAL A 190 -6.82 0.32 -17.55
N PRO A 191 -7.95 0.10 -18.23
CA PRO A 191 -8.96 -0.84 -17.79
C PRO A 191 -8.38 -2.25 -17.61
N ARG A 192 -8.68 -2.87 -16.47
CA ARG A 192 -8.10 -4.16 -16.06
C ARG A 192 -8.28 -5.29 -17.08
N ASN A 193 -9.38 -5.30 -17.82
CA ASN A 193 -9.72 -6.38 -18.75
C ASN A 193 -9.13 -6.18 -20.16
N ASN A 194 -8.50 -5.04 -20.44
CA ASN A 194 -8.14 -4.64 -21.80
C ASN A 194 -6.69 -4.20 -21.96
N SER A 195 -5.79 -4.50 -21.01
CA SER A 195 -4.40 -4.01 -20.99
C SER A 195 -3.65 -4.22 -22.31
N ASN A 196 -3.81 -5.40 -22.92
CA ASN A 196 -3.25 -5.73 -24.24
C ASN A 196 -3.72 -4.77 -25.35
N LEU A 197 -4.98 -4.31 -25.29
CA LEU A 197 -5.58 -3.39 -26.25
C LEU A 197 -5.04 -1.96 -26.11
N TYR A 198 -4.67 -1.57 -24.88
CA TYR A 198 -4.07 -0.27 -24.57
C TYR A 198 -2.54 -0.24 -24.77
N GLY A 199 -1.98 -1.34 -25.30
CA GLY A 199 -0.57 -1.42 -25.66
C GLY A 199 0.39 -1.65 -24.49
N GLY A 200 -0.12 -2.13 -23.35
CA GLY A 200 0.69 -2.56 -22.20
C GLY A 200 0.35 -4.00 -21.82
N ASN A 201 1.31 -4.92 -21.96
CA ASN A 201 1.15 -6.30 -21.48
C ASN A 201 1.99 -6.51 -20.22
N LEU A 202 1.34 -6.88 -19.12
CA LEU A 202 1.98 -7.22 -17.84
C LEU A 202 1.96 -8.71 -17.54
N LEU A 203 1.38 -9.52 -18.44
CA LEU A 203 1.37 -10.97 -18.32
C LEU A 203 2.80 -11.48 -18.47
N VAL A 204 3.31 -12.06 -17.40
CA VAL A 204 4.55 -12.82 -17.42
C VAL A 204 4.31 -14.11 -18.21
N LYS A 205 5.11 -14.32 -19.26
CA LYS A 205 4.97 -15.48 -20.16
C LYS A 205 5.77 -16.69 -19.67
N SER A 206 6.88 -16.45 -18.99
CA SER A 206 7.77 -17.49 -18.48
C SER A 206 8.21 -17.14 -17.06
N LEU A 207 8.39 -18.16 -16.21
CA LEU A 207 9.02 -18.00 -14.90
C LEU A 207 10.45 -17.42 -15.00
N GLN A 208 11.12 -17.60 -16.15
CA GLN A 208 12.44 -17.02 -16.41
C GLN A 208 12.42 -15.50 -16.58
N ASP A 209 11.24 -14.91 -16.87
CA ASP A 209 11.06 -13.46 -17.00
C ASP A 209 10.80 -12.78 -15.64
N ILE A 210 10.75 -13.56 -14.56
CA ILE A 210 10.60 -13.04 -13.19
C ILE A 210 11.98 -12.75 -12.62
N PHE A 211 12.17 -11.51 -12.20
CA PHE A 211 13.39 -11.11 -11.54
C PHE A 211 13.31 -11.31 -10.03
N ILE A 212 14.32 -11.97 -9.45
CA ILE A 212 14.49 -12.09 -8.00
C ILE A 212 14.73 -10.68 -7.43
N GLY A 213 13.97 -10.29 -6.41
CA GLY A 213 14.03 -8.93 -5.85
C GLY A 213 13.30 -7.87 -6.67
N GLY A 214 12.71 -8.21 -7.82
CA GLY A 214 11.98 -7.29 -8.71
C GLY A 214 10.55 -6.93 -8.27
N GLY A 215 10.19 -7.13 -7.00
CA GLY A 215 8.84 -6.91 -6.48
C GLY A 215 7.80 -7.95 -6.95
N THR A 216 6.52 -7.59 -6.80
CA THR A 216 5.38 -8.50 -7.08
C THR A 216 5.17 -8.73 -8.58
N VAL A 217 4.66 -9.92 -8.93
CA VAL A 217 4.24 -10.26 -10.30
C VAL A 217 2.72 -10.05 -10.40
N PRO A 218 2.24 -9.08 -11.20
CA PRO A 218 0.80 -8.77 -11.26
C PRO A 218 -0.05 -9.91 -11.85
N ALA A 219 0.48 -10.59 -12.87
CA ALA A 219 -0.20 -11.68 -13.54
C ALA A 219 0.81 -12.62 -14.20
N ILE A 220 0.58 -13.91 -14.05
CA ILE A 220 1.35 -14.97 -14.72
C ILE A 220 0.40 -16.08 -15.14
N ASP A 221 0.66 -16.67 -16.30
CA ASP A 221 -0.06 -17.85 -16.79
C ASP A 221 0.76 -19.10 -16.47
N LEU A 222 0.17 -20.05 -15.73
CA LEU A 222 0.87 -21.23 -15.21
C LEU A 222 0.01 -22.48 -15.36
N VAL A 223 0.67 -23.61 -15.60
CA VAL A 223 0.05 -24.93 -15.53
C VAL A 223 0.44 -25.58 -14.20
N VAL A 224 -0.56 -26.04 -13.44
CA VAL A 224 -0.33 -26.73 -12.16
C VAL A 224 0.16 -28.15 -12.45
N CYS A 225 1.47 -28.38 -12.28
CA CYS A 225 2.07 -29.70 -12.51
C CYS A 225 1.82 -30.68 -11.36
N LYS A 226 1.84 -30.19 -10.12
CA LYS A 226 1.71 -31.02 -8.91
C LYS A 226 1.06 -30.22 -7.78
N LYS A 227 0.14 -30.86 -7.08
CA LYS A 227 -0.46 -30.36 -5.84
C LYS A 227 0.17 -31.10 -4.66
N TYR A 228 0.73 -30.36 -3.71
CA TYR A 228 1.31 -30.92 -2.47
C TYR A 228 0.27 -30.95 -1.35
N PRO A 229 0.40 -31.85 -0.36
CA PRO A 229 -0.47 -31.86 0.82
C PRO A 229 -0.31 -30.56 1.63
N ARG A 230 -1.32 -30.25 2.44
CA ARG A 230 -1.28 -29.09 3.34
C ARG A 230 -0.18 -29.30 4.38
N MET A 231 0.57 -28.25 4.63
CA MET A 231 1.59 -28.18 5.69
C MET A 231 1.25 -27.03 6.63
N PHE A 232 1.64 -27.16 7.88
CA PHE A 232 1.50 -26.15 8.92
C PHE A 232 2.88 -25.56 9.23
N LEU A 233 2.95 -24.26 9.53
CA LEU A 233 4.19 -23.58 9.88
C LEU A 233 4.07 -23.11 11.33
N GLU A 234 4.90 -23.67 12.19
CA GLU A 234 5.02 -23.21 13.58
C GLU A 234 6.21 -22.27 13.72
N GLN A 235 5.99 -21.09 14.28
CA GLN A 235 7.07 -20.19 14.67
C GLN A 235 7.44 -20.43 16.13
N LEU A 236 8.70 -20.83 16.35
CA LEU A 236 9.26 -21.05 17.67
C LEU A 236 9.75 -19.73 18.29
N ASN A 237 9.80 -19.73 19.62
CA ASN A 237 10.46 -18.67 20.38
C ASN A 237 11.94 -18.63 20.00
N GLY A 238 12.37 -17.53 19.38
CA GLY A 238 13.72 -17.38 18.81
C GLY A 238 13.76 -17.24 17.29
N GLY A 239 12.60 -17.21 16.62
CA GLY A 239 12.50 -16.90 15.19
C GLY A 239 12.77 -18.07 14.24
N ALA A 240 13.05 -19.25 14.78
CA ALA A 240 13.09 -20.48 13.99
C ALA A 240 11.66 -20.90 13.60
N SER A 241 11.50 -21.45 12.40
CA SER A 241 10.20 -21.94 11.91
C SER A 241 10.28 -23.41 11.51
N ILE A 242 9.32 -24.21 11.95
CA ILE A 242 9.23 -25.65 11.65
C ILE A 242 8.00 -25.91 10.77
N HIS A 243 8.17 -26.74 9.74
CA HIS A 243 7.07 -27.24 8.93
C HIS A 243 6.54 -28.56 9.49
N LEU A 244 5.25 -28.62 9.76
CA LEU A 244 4.55 -29.77 10.31
C LEU A 244 3.58 -30.35 9.28
N THR A 245 3.48 -31.66 9.23
CA THR A 245 2.40 -32.36 8.53
C THR A 245 1.09 -32.23 9.30
N GLU A 246 -0.03 -32.53 8.64
CA GLU A 246 -1.35 -32.50 9.29
C GLU A 246 -1.46 -33.44 10.51
N ALA A 247 -0.80 -34.59 10.47
CA ALA A 247 -0.77 -35.53 11.59
C ALA A 247 0.06 -35.01 12.77
N GLU A 248 1.21 -34.39 12.49
CA GLU A 248 2.07 -33.80 13.52
C GLU A 248 1.42 -32.58 14.17
N GLU A 249 0.74 -31.74 13.38
CA GLU A 249 -0.05 -30.62 13.89
C GLU A 249 -1.19 -31.11 14.79
N ALA A 250 -1.94 -32.13 14.37
CA ALA A 250 -3.03 -32.69 15.18
C ALA A 250 -2.52 -33.27 16.50
N ALA A 251 -1.36 -33.95 16.48
CA ALA A 251 -0.72 -34.45 17.69
C ALA A 251 -0.28 -33.31 18.63
N ARG A 252 0.37 -32.28 18.08
CA ARG A 252 0.79 -31.07 18.81
C ARG A 252 -0.39 -30.33 19.42
N GLN A 253 -1.47 -30.15 18.65
CA GLN A 253 -2.69 -29.51 19.11
C GLN A 253 -3.30 -30.30 20.26
N SER A 254 -3.39 -31.64 20.13
CA SER A 254 -3.89 -32.50 21.20
C SER A 254 -3.03 -32.44 22.47
N GLU A 255 -1.70 -32.37 22.34
CA GLU A 255 -0.78 -32.22 23.47
C GLU A 255 -0.93 -30.84 24.13
N TYR A 256 -1.06 -29.79 23.33
CA TYR A 256 -1.28 -28.43 23.81
C TYR A 256 -2.60 -28.30 24.56
N ASP A 257 -3.68 -28.82 23.99
CA ASP A 257 -5.02 -28.83 24.59
C ASP A 257 -5.01 -29.62 25.90
N SER A 258 -4.38 -30.80 25.91
CA SER A 258 -4.22 -31.61 27.12
C SER A 258 -3.42 -30.87 28.20
N ARG A 259 -2.36 -30.16 27.83
CA ARG A 259 -1.53 -29.37 28.76
C ARG A 259 -2.30 -28.16 29.29
N HIS A 260 -3.05 -27.47 28.45
CA HIS A 260 -3.92 -26.36 28.83
C HIS A 260 -5.02 -26.81 29.78
N GLN A 261 -5.67 -27.94 29.47
CA GLN A 261 -6.71 -28.52 30.32
C GLN A 261 -6.15 -28.88 31.70
N ARG A 262 -5.01 -29.57 31.77
CA ARG A 262 -4.35 -29.90 33.05
C ARG A 262 -3.94 -28.66 33.84
N ALA A 263 -3.46 -27.61 33.19
CA ALA A 263 -3.12 -26.35 33.85
C ALA A 263 -4.39 -25.66 34.39
N SER A 264 -5.46 -25.62 33.60
CA SER A 264 -6.76 -25.07 34.00
C SER A 264 -7.36 -25.80 35.20
N GLU A 265 -7.30 -27.14 35.20
CA GLU A 265 -7.76 -27.97 36.34
C GLU A 265 -6.96 -27.65 37.61
N ARG A 266 -5.62 -27.54 37.52
CA ARG A 266 -4.79 -27.13 38.67
C ARG A 266 -5.18 -25.77 39.21
N TYR A 267 -5.38 -24.77 38.35
CA TYR A 267 -5.80 -23.44 38.78
C TYR A 267 -7.20 -23.45 39.43
N ALA A 268 -8.11 -24.30 38.94
CA ALA A 268 -9.43 -24.45 39.55
C ALA A 268 -9.37 -25.16 40.91
N ASP A 269 -8.54 -26.19 41.06
CA ASP A 269 -8.30 -26.89 42.31
C ASP A 269 -7.67 -25.97 43.36
N ASP A 270 -6.69 -25.15 42.97
CA ASP A 270 -6.07 -24.17 43.87
C ASP A 270 -7.09 -23.09 44.29
N ALA A 271 -7.90 -22.59 43.36
CA ALA A 271 -8.96 -21.63 43.68
C ALA A 271 -10.05 -22.22 44.58
N THR A 272 -10.42 -23.49 44.41
CA THR A 272 -11.42 -24.15 45.27
C THR A 272 -10.89 -24.41 46.67
N LYS A 273 -9.60 -24.76 46.82
CA LYS A 273 -8.94 -24.85 48.13
C LYS A 273 -8.95 -23.50 48.84
N GLU A 274 -8.52 -22.43 48.17
CA GLU A 274 -8.57 -21.07 48.73
C GLU A 274 -10.01 -20.67 49.13
N CYS A 275 -11.01 -20.95 48.28
CA CYS A 275 -12.41 -20.69 48.62
C CYS A 275 -12.89 -21.52 49.82
N SER A 276 -12.46 -22.77 49.93
CA SER A 276 -12.81 -23.67 51.04
C SER A 276 -12.15 -23.25 52.36
N GLU A 277 -10.91 -22.77 52.31
CA GLU A 277 -10.21 -22.19 53.46
C GLU A 277 -10.92 -20.93 53.93
N VAL A 278 -11.24 -20.00 53.02
CA VAL A 278 -12.03 -18.80 53.33
C VAL A 278 -13.42 -19.17 53.87
N SER A 279 -14.09 -20.17 53.29
CA SER A 279 -15.40 -20.66 53.76
C SER A 279 -15.30 -21.28 55.16
N SER A 280 -14.24 -22.04 55.45
CA SER A 280 -13.99 -22.63 56.77
C SER A 280 -13.67 -21.58 57.84
N LEU A 281 -12.93 -20.52 57.47
CA LEU A 281 -12.65 -19.36 58.31
C LEU A 281 -13.92 -18.54 58.57
N LEU A 282 -14.77 -18.34 57.56
CA LEU A 282 -16.08 -17.72 57.74
C LEU A 282 -17.00 -18.59 58.62
N PHE A 283 -17.05 -19.90 58.39
CA PHE A 283 -17.86 -20.81 59.18
C PHE A 283 -17.43 -20.82 60.64
N THR A 284 -16.12 -20.96 60.93
CA THR A 284 -15.60 -20.87 62.31
C THR A 284 -15.88 -19.51 62.96
N PHE A 285 -15.76 -18.41 62.21
CA PHE A 285 -16.12 -17.08 62.67
C PHE A 285 -17.61 -16.94 63.02
N PHE A 286 -18.51 -17.54 62.21
CA PHE A 286 -19.95 -17.54 62.45
C PHE A 286 -20.40 -18.59 63.50
N THR A 287 -19.69 -19.70 63.70
CA THR A 287 -20.05 -20.71 64.71
C THR A 287 -19.49 -20.40 66.11
N MET A 288 -18.35 -19.71 66.21
CA MET A 288 -17.78 -19.34 67.52
C MET A 288 -18.41 -18.07 68.12
N LYS A 289 -19.27 -17.38 67.36
CA LYS A 289 -20.13 -16.32 67.89
C LYS A 289 -21.58 -16.66 67.57
N PRO A 290 -22.40 -17.10 68.55
CA PRO A 290 -23.83 -17.13 68.34
C PRO A 290 -24.29 -15.68 68.26
N LEU A 291 -24.46 -15.16 67.05
CA LEU A 291 -25.30 -13.98 66.86
C LEU A 291 -26.75 -14.43 67.04
N PRO A 292 -27.54 -13.75 67.89
CA PRO A 292 -28.94 -14.11 68.07
C PRO A 292 -29.70 -13.90 66.77
N LEU A 293 -30.68 -14.78 66.55
CA LEU A 293 -31.73 -14.65 65.54
C LEU A 293 -32.24 -13.20 65.48
N LEU A 294 -31.93 -12.51 64.39
CA LEU A 294 -32.70 -11.38 63.91
C LEU A 294 -32.87 -11.58 62.40
N TRP A 295 -34.03 -12.14 62.07
CA TRP A 295 -34.66 -11.92 60.77
C TRP A 295 -34.64 -10.42 60.49
N TYR A 296 -33.99 -9.99 59.42
CA TYR A 296 -34.34 -8.73 58.77
C TYR A 296 -34.39 -8.92 57.27
N ASN A 297 -35.64 -8.87 56.78
CA ASN A 297 -35.97 -8.51 55.42
C ASN A 297 -35.27 -7.19 55.04
N LEU A 298 -34.68 -7.13 53.85
CA LEU A 298 -34.58 -5.94 53.00
C LEU A 298 -34.21 -6.46 51.60
N VAL A 299 -35.21 -6.72 50.75
CA VAL A 299 -35.90 -5.73 49.91
C VAL A 299 -34.98 -5.21 48.79
N THR A 300 -35.39 -5.63 47.60
CA THR A 300 -35.19 -5.04 46.28
C THR A 300 -35.29 -3.51 46.26
N ASP A 301 -34.30 -2.82 45.68
CA ASP A 301 -34.44 -1.70 44.72
C ASP A 301 -33.08 -0.96 44.62
N SER A 302 -32.44 -0.91 43.46
CA SER A 302 -32.68 0.00 42.33
C SER A 302 -32.15 1.43 42.60
N SER A 303 -31.41 1.94 41.60
CA SER A 303 -30.78 3.26 41.49
C SER A 303 -29.49 3.53 42.31
N PHE A 304 -28.34 3.46 41.63
CA PHE A 304 -27.45 4.62 41.43
C PHE A 304 -26.44 4.29 40.32
N GLY A 305 -26.45 5.08 39.26
CA GLY A 305 -25.59 4.93 38.10
C GLY A 305 -24.29 5.72 38.20
N VAL A 306 -23.49 5.49 37.15
CA VAL A 306 -22.42 6.32 36.57
C VAL A 306 -20.98 6.03 37.01
N HIS A 307 -20.30 5.32 36.10
CA HIS A 307 -18.90 5.39 35.67
C HIS A 307 -17.77 5.15 36.71
N ASP A 308 -17.13 3.98 36.66
CA ASP A 308 -15.87 3.66 35.93
C ASP A 308 -14.69 3.79 36.91
N SER A 309 -13.97 2.73 37.32
CA SER A 309 -13.07 1.94 36.49
C SER A 309 -12.51 0.77 37.31
N HIS A 310 -12.33 -0.38 36.66
CA HIS A 310 -11.44 -1.48 37.06
C HIS A 310 -11.54 -2.08 38.49
N ARG A 311 -12.30 -3.18 38.62
CA ARG A 311 -11.78 -4.43 39.22
C ARG A 311 -12.72 -5.61 38.97
N LYS A 312 -12.17 -6.60 38.25
CA LYS A 312 -12.53 -8.01 38.08
C LYS A 312 -13.80 -8.49 38.79
N SER A 313 -14.86 -8.71 38.02
CA SER A 313 -16.02 -9.49 38.44
C SER A 313 -15.80 -10.95 38.01
N MET A 314 -15.63 -11.83 38.98
CA MET A 314 -15.66 -13.28 38.82
C MET A 314 -17.12 -13.71 39.04
N ARG A 315 -17.91 -13.78 37.95
CA ARG A 315 -19.27 -14.33 37.97
C ARG A 315 -19.17 -15.86 38.01
N MET A 316 -19.41 -16.44 39.19
CA MET A 316 -19.56 -17.88 39.35
C MET A 316 -20.98 -18.27 38.90
N LEU A 317 -21.10 -18.83 37.70
CA LEU A 317 -22.31 -19.50 37.22
C LEU A 317 -22.33 -20.91 37.82
N LEU A 318 -22.99 -21.08 38.96
CA LEU A 318 -23.36 -22.40 39.48
C LEU A 318 -24.67 -22.84 38.82
N LEU A 319 -24.52 -23.57 37.72
CA LEU A 319 -25.56 -24.48 37.22
C LEU A 319 -25.67 -25.66 38.18
N SER A 320 -26.66 -25.63 39.07
CA SER A 320 -27.15 -26.82 39.76
C SER A 320 -28.49 -27.21 39.17
N GLY A 321 -28.49 -28.26 38.36
CA GLY A 321 -29.69 -28.90 37.87
C GLY A 321 -30.27 -29.92 38.86
N LYS A 322 -31.61 -29.92 38.91
CA LYS A 322 -32.57 -31.00 39.26
C LYS A 322 -32.84 -31.28 40.75
N ARG A 323 -34.05 -30.92 41.20
CA ARG A 323 -35.30 -31.69 40.97
C ARG A 323 -36.49 -30.73 40.92
#